data_AF-A0A380DWW2-F1
#
_entry.id   AF-A0A380DWW2-F1
#
_cell.length_a   1.000
_cell.length_b   1.000
_cell.length_c   1.000
_cell.angle_alpha   90.00
_cell.angle_beta   90.00
_cell.angle_gamma   90.00
#
_symmetry.space_group_name_H-M   'P 1'
#
loop_
_entity.id
_entity.type
_entity.pdbx_description
1 polymer ?
#
loop_
_entity_poly.entity_id
_entity_poly.type
_entity_poly.pdbx_seq_one_letter_code
_entity_poly.pdbx_strand_id
1 'polypeptide(L)'
;MSDVNFTLTKGETLGVIGESGSGKSITCKSIVGLNPERLRVTGDITFDGKPMLSLSEAQLKKYRGKDIAMVMQQGSRAFDPSTTVGKQCLRL
;
A
#
# COMPACT_ATOMS: atom_id res chain seq x y z
N MET A 1 8.46 -6.61 13.70
CA MET A 1 8.17 -7.67 12.72
C MET A 1 9.47 -7.99 12.01
N SER A 2 9.75 -9.26 11.76
CA SER A 2 11.01 -9.74 11.20
C SER A 2 10.72 -10.87 10.21
N ASP A 3 11.53 -10.95 9.16
CA ASP A 3 11.57 -12.07 8.21
C ASP A 3 10.22 -12.42 7.54
N VAL A 4 9.69 -11.47 6.76
CA VAL A 4 8.44 -11.67 6.01
C VAL A 4 8.75 -11.87 4.54
N ASN A 5 8.49 -13.09 4.04
CA ASN A 5 8.77 -13.48 2.67
C ASN A 5 7.51 -14.06 2.03
N PHE A 6 7.11 -13.51 0.89
CA PHE A 6 6.06 -14.07 0.05
C PHE A 6 6.22 -13.56 -1.39
N THR A 7 5.68 -14.30 -2.33
CA THR A 7 5.57 -13.89 -3.74
C THR A 7 4.10 -13.95 -4.12
N LEU A 8 3.63 -12.94 -4.84
CA LEU A 8 2.29 -12.90 -5.41
C LEU A 8 2.44 -12.77 -6.92
N THR A 9 1.94 -13.75 -7.67
CA THR A 9 1.97 -13.73 -9.13
C THR A 9 0.67 -13.17 -9.71
N LYS A 10 0.70 -12.83 -11.01
CA LYS A 10 -0.44 -12.26 -11.69
C LYS A 10 -1.62 -13.24 -11.71
N GLY A 11 -2.78 -12.78 -11.25
CA GLY A 11 -4.02 -13.58 -11.20
C GLY A 11 -4.22 -14.33 -9.88
N GLU A 12 -3.26 -14.28 -8.97
CA GLU A 12 -3.38 -14.87 -7.64
C GLU A 12 -4.02 -13.90 -6.64
N THR A 13 -4.56 -14.47 -5.56
CA THR A 13 -5.03 -13.73 -4.39
C THR A 13 -4.30 -14.23 -3.17
N LEU A 14 -3.56 -13.35 -2.49
CA LEU A 14 -2.87 -13.67 -1.22
C LEU A 14 -3.65 -13.09 -0.05
N GLY A 15 -4.05 -13.96 0.88
CA GLY A 15 -4.64 -13.56 2.16
C GLY A 15 -3.59 -13.45 3.26
N VAL A 16 -3.50 -12.30 3.92
CA VAL A 16 -2.65 -12.10 5.10
C VAL A 16 -3.52 -12.04 6.35
N ILE A 17 -3.44 -13.06 7.19
CA ILE A 17 -4.26 -13.21 8.40
C ILE A 17 -3.43 -13.10 9.68
N GLY A 18 -4.08 -12.75 10.79
CA GLY A 18 -3.45 -12.64 12.11
C GLY A 18 -4.17 -11.65 13.01
N GLU A 19 -3.79 -11.59 14.27
CA GLU A 19 -4.40 -10.73 15.30
C GLU A 19 -4.22 -9.22 15.03
N SER A 20 -5.06 -8.38 15.66
CA SER A 20 -4.87 -6.93 15.59
C SER A 20 -3.47 -6.55 16.07
N GLY A 21 -2.78 -5.68 15.32
CA GLY A 21 -1.40 -5.28 15.64
C GLY A 21 -0.30 -6.23 15.13
N SER A 22 -0.62 -7.38 14.54
CA SER A 22 0.38 -8.34 14.04
C SER A 22 1.25 -7.86 12.86
N GLY A 23 1.01 -6.65 12.35
CA GLY A 23 1.82 -6.05 11.28
C GLY A 23 1.22 -6.10 9.87
N LYS A 24 0.08 -6.78 9.65
CA LYS A 24 -0.57 -6.91 8.32
C LYS A 24 -0.64 -5.61 7.52
N SER A 25 -1.22 -4.55 8.12
CA SER A 25 -1.39 -3.26 7.46
C SER A 25 -0.05 -2.55 7.19
N ILE A 26 0.95 -2.76 8.05
CA ILE A 26 2.31 -2.24 7.84
C ILE A 26 2.96 -2.96 6.67
N THR A 27 2.86 -4.30 6.60
CA THR A 27 3.37 -5.10 5.49
C THR A 27 2.81 -4.63 4.15
N CYS A 28 1.49 -4.45 4.04
CA CYS A 28 0.88 -3.96 2.78
C CYS A 28 1.32 -2.54 2.43
N LYS A 29 1.42 -1.64 3.42
CA LYS A 29 1.89 -0.25 3.20
C LYS A 29 3.35 -0.17 2.77
N SER A 30 4.20 -1.09 3.25
CA SER A 30 5.61 -1.17 2.87
C SER A 30 5.80 -1.35 1.36
N ILE A 31 4.90 -2.08 0.70
CA ILE A 31 4.99 -2.37 -0.75
C ILE A 31 4.94 -1.08 -1.57
N VAL A 32 4.12 -0.12 -1.15
CA VAL A 32 3.91 1.16 -1.85
C VAL A 32 4.57 2.34 -1.15
N GLY A 33 5.38 2.12 -0.12
CA GLY A 33 6.07 3.18 0.62
C GLY A 33 5.13 4.14 1.37
N LEU A 34 3.99 3.67 1.89
CA LEU A 34 3.01 4.49 2.63
C LEU A 34 3.10 4.32 4.16
N ASN A 35 4.25 3.85 4.65
CA ASN A 35 4.47 3.74 6.08
C ASN A 35 4.76 5.11 6.71
N PRO A 36 4.46 5.30 8.01
CA PRO A 36 4.89 6.48 8.75
C PRO A 36 6.42 6.63 8.71
N GLU A 37 6.93 7.87 8.61
CA GLU A 37 8.37 8.15 8.49
C GLU A 37 9.22 7.53 9.61
N ARG A 38 8.66 7.38 10.82
CA ARG A 38 9.32 6.71 11.95
C ARG A 38 9.60 5.22 11.74
N LEU A 39 9.04 4.61 10.69
CA LEU A 39 9.17 3.19 10.40
C LEU A 39 10.19 2.97 9.29
N ARG A 40 11.25 2.24 9.62
CA ARG A 40 12.26 1.83 8.65
C ARG A 40 11.89 0.46 8.07
N VAL A 41 11.84 0.36 6.75
CA VAL A 41 11.67 -0.90 6.02
C VAL A 41 13.04 -1.32 5.47
N THR A 42 13.42 -2.57 5.65
CA THR A 42 14.68 -3.16 5.16
C THR A 42 14.39 -4.50 4.48
N GLY A 43 15.23 -4.88 3.52
CA GLY A 43 15.04 -6.06 2.68
C GLY A 43 14.78 -5.65 1.23
N ASP A 44 14.11 -6.51 0.48
CA ASP A 44 13.82 -6.31 -0.94
C ASP A 44 12.33 -6.43 -1.22
N ILE A 45 11.80 -5.46 -1.98
CA ILE A 45 10.43 -5.49 -2.50
C ILE A 45 10.52 -5.21 -3.99
N THR A 46 10.03 -6.14 -4.81
CA THR A 46 10.01 -5.99 -6.26
C THR A 46 8.58 -6.02 -6.80
N PHE A 47 8.28 -5.14 -7.76
CA PHE A 47 7.02 -5.11 -8.49
C PHE A 47 7.33 -4.97 -9.98
N ASP A 48 6.89 -5.94 -10.80
CA ASP A 48 7.25 -6.03 -12.23
C ASP A 48 8.75 -5.84 -12.48
N GLY A 49 9.59 -6.50 -11.67
CA GLY A 49 11.05 -6.44 -11.74
C GLY A 49 11.68 -5.14 -11.23
N LYS A 50 10.88 -4.19 -10.71
CA LYS A 50 11.39 -2.90 -10.22
C LYS A 50 11.58 -2.91 -8.70
N PRO A 51 12.74 -2.48 -8.18
CA PRO A 51 13.00 -2.41 -6.76
C PRO A 51 12.25 -1.23 -6.13
N MET A 52 11.21 -1.50 -5.34
CA MET A 52 10.30 -0.47 -4.82
C MET A 52 10.94 0.41 -3.73
N LEU A 53 11.82 -0.17 -2.90
CA LEU A 53 12.42 0.55 -1.76
C LEU A 53 13.49 1.58 -2.15
N SER A 54 14.03 1.51 -3.36
CA SER A 54 15.02 2.48 -3.86
C SER A 54 14.40 3.63 -4.67
N LEU A 55 13.07 3.59 -4.88
CA LEU A 55 12.38 4.63 -5.63
C LEU A 55 12.18 5.87 -4.76
N SER A 56 12.40 7.04 -5.36
CA SER A 56 11.99 8.32 -4.79
C SER A 56 10.46 8.43 -4.72
N GLU A 57 9.96 9.33 -3.88
CA GLU A 57 8.52 9.62 -3.79
C GLU A 57 7.88 9.99 -5.15
N ALA A 58 8.60 10.74 -5.98
CA ALA A 58 8.13 11.11 -7.32
C ALA A 58 7.99 9.89 -8.25
N GLN A 59 8.85 8.88 -8.08
CA GLN A 59 8.77 7.63 -8.83
C GLN A 59 7.66 6.73 -8.28
N LEU A 60 7.54 6.60 -6.94
CA LEU A 60 6.47 5.83 -6.30
C LEU A 60 5.08 6.33 -6.68
N LYS A 61 4.89 7.66 -6.78
CA LYS A 61 3.64 8.28 -7.25
C LYS A 61 3.19 7.80 -8.63
N LYS A 62 4.10 7.35 -9.51
CA LYS A 62 3.74 6.83 -10.83
C LYS A 62 3.05 5.46 -10.80
N TYR A 63 3.30 4.68 -9.73
CA TYR A 63 2.71 3.35 -9.54
C TYR A 63 1.44 3.42 -8.67
N ARG A 64 1.43 4.30 -7.66
CA ARG A 64 0.29 4.48 -6.77
C ARG A 64 -0.93 4.95 -7.57
N GLY A 65 -2.07 4.28 -7.39
CA GLY A 65 -3.34 4.60 -8.04
C GLY A 65 -3.47 4.10 -9.49
N LYS A 66 -2.35 3.97 -10.22
CA LYS A 66 -2.35 3.44 -11.60
C LYS A 66 -2.15 1.92 -11.64
N ASP A 67 -1.06 1.44 -11.04
CA ASP A 67 -0.66 0.04 -11.10
C ASP A 67 -0.93 -0.67 -9.75
N ILE A 68 -0.83 0.08 -8.65
CA ILE A 68 -1.08 -0.43 -7.30
C ILE A 68 -2.05 0.51 -6.58
N ALA A 69 -3.24 0.00 -6.25
CA ALA A 69 -4.25 0.70 -5.47
C ALA A 69 -4.36 0.09 -4.08
N MET A 70 -4.47 0.96 -3.06
CA MET A 70 -4.70 0.54 -1.68
C MET A 70 -6.08 1.02 -1.22
N VAL A 71 -6.95 0.08 -0.85
CA VAL A 71 -8.21 0.38 -0.17
C VAL A 71 -7.97 0.32 1.34
N MET A 72 -8.15 1.44 2.02
CA MET A 72 -7.89 1.54 3.45
C MET A 72 -9.01 0.92 4.29
N GLN A 73 -8.67 0.36 5.44
CA GLN A 73 -9.62 -0.30 6.37
C GLN A 73 -10.83 0.57 6.77
N GLN A 74 -10.68 1.89 6.76
CA GLN A 74 -11.76 2.85 7.05
C GLN A 74 -11.96 3.82 5.87
N GLY A 75 -12.08 3.30 4.65
CA GLY A 75 -12.24 4.11 3.44
C GLY A 75 -13.42 5.10 3.49
N SER A 76 -14.49 4.80 4.24
CA SER A 76 -15.64 5.71 4.41
C SER A 76 -15.30 7.00 5.16
N ARG A 77 -14.28 7.01 6.03
CA ARG A 77 -13.84 8.22 6.73
C ARG A 77 -13.02 9.15 5.85
N ALA A 78 -12.60 8.71 4.66
CA ALA A 78 -11.89 9.54 3.71
C ALA A 78 -12.81 10.49 2.92
N PHE A 79 -14.13 10.27 2.98
CA PHE A 79 -15.11 11.08 2.28
C PHE A 79 -15.80 12.06 3.23
N ASP A 80 -15.89 13.31 2.78
CA ASP A 80 -16.69 14.34 3.41
C ASP A 80 -18.18 14.08 3.12
N PRO A 81 -19.02 13.82 4.14
CA PRO A 81 -20.45 13.53 3.94
C PRO A 81 -21.24 14.72 3.40
N SER A 82 -20.71 15.94 3.46
CA SER A 82 -21.36 17.14 2.90
C SER A 82 -21.20 17.27 1.39
N THR A 83 -20.38 16.42 0.76
CA THR A 83 -20.06 16.50 -0.67
C THR A 83 -20.37 15.18 -1.39
N THR A 84 -20.85 15.23 -2.63
CA THR A 84 -21.11 14.03 -3.45
C THR A 84 -19.83 13.24 -3.73
N VAL A 85 -19.91 11.90 -3.72
CA VAL A 85 -18.76 11.00 -3.97
C VAL A 85 -18.04 11.33 -5.28
N GLY A 86 -18.75 11.62 -6.36
CA GLY A 86 -18.15 11.93 -7.67
C GLY A 86 -17.16 13.12 -7.64
N LYS A 87 -17.50 14.20 -6.91
CA LYS A 87 -16.60 15.35 -6.74
C LYS A 87 -15.33 15.00 -5.95
N GLN A 88 -15.43 14.01 -5.07
CA GLN A 88 -14.32 13.60 -4.20
C GLN A 88 -13.41 12.60 -4.90
N CYS A 89 -13.97 11.69 -5.71
CA CYS A 89 -13.19 10.74 -6.52
C CYS A 89 -12.36 11.42 -7.64
N LEU A 90 -12.81 12.56 -8.18
CA LEU A 90 -12.07 13.31 -9.20
C LEU A 90 -10.89 14.14 -8.63
N ARG A 91 -10.79 14.24 -7.29
CA ARG A 91 -9.83 15.09 -6.60
C ARG A 91 -8.67 14.31 -5.96
N LEU A 92 -8.77 12.98 -5.96
CA LEU A 92 -7.76 12.02 -5.49
C LEU A 92 -6.87 11.59 -6.66
#